data_AF-A0A1T0A5D9-F1
#
_entry.id   AF-A0A1T0A5D9-F1
#
_cell.length_a   1.000
_cell.length_b   1.000
_cell.length_c   1.000
_cell.angle_alpha   90.00
_cell.angle_beta   90.00
_cell.angle_gamma   90.00
#
_symmetry.space_group_name_H-M   'P 1'
#
loop_
_entity.id
_entity.type
_entity.pdbx_description
1 polymer ?
#
loop_
_entity_poly.entity_id
_entity_poly.type
_entity_poly.pdbx_seq_one_letter_code
_entity_poly.pdbx_strand_id
1 'polypeptide(L)'
;MNIQKIDSNETITEIAIYNGVVYLAGQVPDDDSLDIVGQTREVLANIDKALAKAGTDKSKLLTAQVFIKDLNDFEQFNAEYTAWIAGNVPPTRATVQANLVNPNWLIEIVVTAAV
;
A
#
# COMPACT_ATOMS: atom_id res chain seq x y z
N MET A 1 -1.61 16.73 -21.04
CA MET A 1 -1.58 15.26 -20.79
C MET A 1 -2.80 14.92 -19.96
N ASN A 2 -3.45 13.79 -20.25
CA ASN A 2 -4.67 13.37 -19.55
C ASN A 2 -4.32 12.50 -18.34
N ILE A 3 -5.13 12.59 -17.28
CA ILE A 3 -5.06 11.67 -16.15
C ILE A 3 -5.65 10.33 -16.60
N GLN A 4 -4.91 9.24 -16.40
CA GLN A 4 -5.44 7.88 -16.57
C GLN A 4 -5.96 7.39 -15.22
N LYS A 5 -7.13 6.75 -15.24
CA LYS A 5 -7.76 6.15 -14.06
C LYS A 5 -8.07 4.69 -14.36
N ILE A 6 -7.71 3.78 -13.46
CA ILE A 6 -7.94 2.34 -13.58
C ILE A 6 -8.70 1.89 -12.32
N ASP A 7 -9.64 0.96 -12.50
CA ASP A 7 -10.48 0.39 -11.45
C ASP A 7 -11.18 1.48 -10.60
N SER A 8 -11.88 2.39 -11.28
CA SER A 8 -12.65 3.47 -10.66
C SER A 8 -14.11 3.09 -10.41
N ASN A 9 -14.66 3.60 -9.33
CA ASN A 9 -16.11 3.64 -9.07
C ASN A 9 -16.56 5.07 -8.68
N GLU A 10 -17.75 5.21 -8.09
CA GLU A 10 -18.34 6.51 -7.74
C GLU A 10 -17.62 7.27 -6.62
N THR A 11 -16.87 6.57 -5.76
CA THR A 11 -16.26 7.16 -4.55
C THR A 11 -14.73 7.12 -4.57
N ILE A 12 -14.13 6.16 -5.28
CA ILE A 12 -12.69 5.95 -5.27
C ILE A 12 -12.16 5.53 -6.64
N THR A 13 -10.89 5.86 -6.89
CA THR A 13 -10.11 5.33 -8.01
C THR A 13 -8.93 4.60 -7.43
N GLU A 14 -8.82 3.31 -7.75
CA GLU A 14 -7.77 2.46 -7.23
C GLU A 14 -6.38 2.89 -7.70
N ILE A 15 -6.27 3.26 -8.97
CA ILE A 15 -5.00 3.63 -9.62
C ILE A 15 -5.22 4.88 -10.46
N ALA A 16 -4.53 5.96 -10.12
CA ALA A 16 -4.46 7.17 -10.94
C ALA A 16 -3.04 7.38 -11.45
N ILE A 17 -2.87 7.66 -12.73
CA ILE A 17 -1.56 7.93 -13.34
C ILE A 17 -1.57 9.31 -13.98
N TYR A 18 -0.58 10.13 -13.62
CA TYR A 18 -0.37 11.44 -14.21
C TYR A 18 1.11 11.79 -14.26
N ASN A 19 1.58 12.23 -15.42
CA ASN A 19 2.94 12.75 -15.64
C ASN A 19 4.06 11.84 -15.10
N GLY A 20 4.00 10.54 -15.39
CA GLY A 20 5.02 9.57 -14.97
C GLY A 20 4.96 9.18 -13.50
N VAL A 21 3.87 9.47 -12.80
CA VAL A 21 3.64 9.06 -11.40
C VAL A 21 2.33 8.31 -11.30
N VAL A 22 2.35 7.19 -10.59
CA VAL A 22 1.16 6.46 -10.16
C VAL A 22 0.85 6.76 -8.70
N TYR A 23 -0.44 6.93 -8.42
CA TYR A 23 -1.03 7.11 -7.11
C TYR A 23 -1.99 5.94 -6.87
N LEU A 24 -1.75 5.16 -5.82
CA LEU A 24 -2.67 4.11 -5.41
C LEU A 24 -3.64 4.63 -4.35
N ALA A 25 -4.86 4.10 -4.35
CA ALA A 25 -5.75 4.17 -3.20
C ALA A 25 -5.13 3.45 -1.98
N GLY A 26 -5.71 3.66 -0.80
CA GLY A 26 -5.34 2.92 0.40
C GLY A 26 -5.56 1.43 0.22
N GLN A 27 -4.47 0.67 0.31
CA GLN A 27 -4.50 -0.78 0.23
C GLN A 27 -4.80 -1.36 1.60
N VAL A 28 -5.84 -2.20 1.66
CA VAL A 28 -6.37 -2.85 2.85
C VAL A 28 -6.38 -4.37 2.64
N PRO A 29 -6.41 -5.19 3.71
CA PRO A 29 -6.44 -6.64 3.57
C PRO A 29 -7.77 -7.11 2.97
N ASP A 30 -7.72 -8.22 2.23
CA ASP A 30 -8.90 -8.87 1.66
C ASP A 30 -9.56 -9.79 2.72
N ASP A 31 -8.76 -10.46 3.56
CA ASP A 31 -9.20 -11.24 4.72
C ASP A 31 -8.93 -10.50 6.03
N ASP A 32 -10.00 -9.94 6.60
CA ASP A 32 -9.94 -9.17 7.85
C ASP A 32 -9.92 -10.05 9.12
N SER A 33 -9.91 -11.39 8.97
CA SER A 33 -9.77 -12.33 10.08
C SER A 33 -8.31 -12.66 10.43
N LEU A 34 -7.38 -12.29 9.56
CA LEU A 34 -5.94 -12.54 9.73
C LEU A 34 -5.32 -11.64 10.81
N ASP A 35 -4.20 -12.09 11.36
CA ASP A 35 -3.33 -11.28 12.21
C ASP A 35 -2.56 -10.22 11.39
N ILE A 36 -1.76 -9.39 12.07
CA ILE A 36 -1.00 -8.33 11.40
C ILE A 36 -0.07 -8.89 10.33
N VAL A 37 0.52 -10.08 10.53
CA VAL A 37 1.44 -10.68 9.55
C VAL A 37 0.68 -11.05 8.28
N GLY A 38 -0.47 -11.72 8.42
CA GLY A 38 -1.33 -12.07 7.30
C GLY A 38 -1.85 -10.84 6.55
N GLN A 39 -2.44 -9.88 7.28
CA GLN A 39 -2.98 -8.66 6.67
C GLN A 39 -1.88 -7.82 5.99
N THR A 40 -0.68 -7.72 6.58
CA THR A 40 0.45 -7.02 5.97
C THR A 40 0.84 -7.67 4.64
N ARG A 41 0.93 -9.00 4.58
CA ARG A 41 1.27 -9.71 3.34
C ARG A 41 0.24 -9.48 2.24
N GLU A 42 -1.04 -9.51 2.57
CA GLU A 42 -2.11 -9.24 1.61
C GLU A 42 -2.04 -7.81 1.08
N VAL A 43 -1.91 -6.82 1.97
CA VAL A 43 -1.77 -5.41 1.59
C VAL A 43 -0.58 -5.20 0.66
N LEU A 44 0.58 -5.77 0.99
CA LEU A 44 1.78 -5.67 0.16
C LEU A 44 1.62 -6.37 -1.20
N ALA A 45 0.92 -7.52 -1.25
CA ALA A 45 0.60 -8.20 -2.49
C ALA A 45 -0.39 -7.41 -3.35
N ASN A 46 -1.34 -6.71 -2.73
CA ASN A 46 -2.30 -5.84 -3.42
C ASN A 46 -1.61 -4.61 -4.01
N ILE A 47 -0.65 -4.01 -3.28
CA ILE A 47 0.26 -3.00 -3.84
C ILE A 47 0.98 -3.53 -5.09
N ASP A 48 1.61 -4.71 -5.02
CA ASP A 48 2.34 -5.27 -6.16
C ASP A 48 1.43 -5.47 -7.39
N LYS A 49 0.21 -6.00 -7.19
CA LYS A 49 -0.78 -6.18 -8.27
C LYS A 49 -1.19 -4.83 -8.89
N ALA A 50 -1.42 -3.81 -8.06
CA ALA A 50 -1.83 -2.49 -8.52
C ALA A 50 -0.72 -1.74 -9.25
N LEU A 51 0.53 -1.79 -8.74
CA LEU A 51 1.70 -1.24 -9.43
C LEU A 51 1.91 -1.93 -10.79
N ALA A 52 1.76 -3.25 -10.86
CA ALA A 52 1.88 -3.99 -12.12
C ALA A 52 0.82 -3.56 -13.16
N LYS A 53 -0.44 -3.33 -12.73
CA LYS A 53 -1.50 -2.76 -13.61
C LYS A 53 -1.14 -1.37 -14.13
N ALA A 54 -0.38 -0.59 -13.37
CA ALA A 54 0.13 0.72 -13.77
C ALA A 54 1.42 0.66 -14.61
N GLY A 55 1.94 -0.53 -14.90
CA GLY A 55 3.18 -0.71 -15.67
C GLY A 55 4.45 -0.36 -14.90
N THR A 56 4.40 -0.44 -13.57
CA THR A 56 5.54 -0.17 -12.67
C THR A 56 5.65 -1.26 -11.59
N ASP A 57 6.59 -1.10 -10.67
CA ASP A 57 6.83 -2.05 -9.58
C ASP A 57 7.41 -1.34 -8.34
N LYS A 58 7.56 -2.10 -7.26
CA LYS A 58 8.01 -1.57 -5.96
C LYS A 58 9.43 -0.98 -5.95
N SER A 59 10.27 -1.27 -6.94
CA SER A 59 11.60 -0.64 -7.06
C SER A 59 11.51 0.85 -7.39
N LYS A 60 10.36 1.31 -7.90
CA LYS A 60 10.10 2.70 -8.28
C LYS A 60 9.24 3.46 -7.26
N LEU A 61 9.03 2.92 -6.06
CA LEU A 61 8.29 3.61 -5.00
C LEU A 61 8.96 4.93 -4.64
N LEU A 62 8.16 5.99 -4.51
CA LEU A 62 8.59 7.32 -4.09
C LEU A 62 8.28 7.52 -2.60
N THR A 63 7.06 7.20 -2.19
CA THR A 63 6.63 7.28 -0.79
C THR A 63 5.62 6.21 -0.41
N ALA A 64 5.66 5.82 0.86
CA ALA A 64 4.68 4.96 1.51
C ALA A 64 4.18 5.61 2.81
N GLN A 65 2.86 5.68 2.98
CA GLN A 65 2.20 6.08 4.21
C GLN A 65 1.54 4.84 4.81
N VAL A 66 1.88 4.53 6.05
CA VAL A 66 1.40 3.34 6.76
C VAL A 66 0.54 3.77 7.94
N PHE A 67 -0.69 3.30 7.94
CA PHE A 67 -1.65 3.48 9.02
C PHE A 67 -1.79 2.13 9.73
N ILE A 68 -1.23 2.00 10.93
CA ILE A 68 -1.30 0.77 11.73
C ILE A 68 -2.29 0.98 12.87
N LYS A 69 -3.11 -0.03 13.19
CA LYS A 69 -4.14 0.11 14.22
C LYS A 69 -3.57 0.19 15.63
N ASP A 70 -2.56 -0.64 15.91
CA ASP A 70 -1.85 -0.69 17.20
C ASP A 70 -0.33 -0.73 16.95
N LEU A 71 0.44 0.15 17.59
CA LEU A 71 1.90 0.16 17.46
C LEU A 71 2.58 -1.06 18.11
N ASN A 72 1.89 -1.84 18.94
CA ASN A 72 2.39 -3.13 19.42
C ASN A 72 2.68 -4.11 18.27
N ASP A 73 2.02 -3.94 17.13
CA ASP A 73 2.21 -4.77 15.94
C ASP A 73 3.34 -4.29 15.01
N PHE A 74 3.98 -3.16 15.33
CA PHE A 74 4.92 -2.48 14.44
C PHE A 74 6.15 -3.32 14.06
N GLU A 75 6.70 -4.11 15.00
CA GLU A 75 7.85 -4.97 14.71
C GLU A 75 7.50 -6.09 13.73
N GLN A 76 6.31 -6.69 13.88
CA GLN A 76 5.82 -7.75 13.00
C GLN A 76 5.54 -7.20 11.59
N PHE A 77 4.88 -6.05 11.50
CA PHE A 77 4.71 -5.32 10.24
C PHE A 77 6.06 -5.03 9.58
N ASN A 78 7.05 -4.52 10.32
CA ASN A 78 8.35 -4.17 9.75
C ASN A 78 9.09 -5.38 9.19
N ALA A 79 9.01 -6.54 9.86
CA ALA A 79 9.63 -7.76 9.36
C ALA A 79 9.10 -8.12 7.96
N GLU A 80 7.78 -8.09 7.78
CA GLU A 80 7.13 -8.37 6.49
C GLU A 80 7.42 -7.29 5.45
N TYR A 81 7.36 -6.01 5.82
CA TYR A 81 7.70 -4.90 4.93
C TYR A 81 9.16 -4.98 4.44
N THR A 82 10.10 -5.25 5.34
CA THR A 82 11.53 -5.38 5.03
C THR A 82 11.77 -6.58 4.11
N ALA A 83 11.13 -7.72 4.37
CA ALA A 83 11.23 -8.88 3.49
C ALA A 83 10.67 -8.58 2.10
N TRP A 84 9.55 -7.88 2.02
CA TRP A 84 8.90 -7.53 0.75
C TRP A 84 9.72 -6.55 -0.11
N ILE A 85 10.33 -5.53 0.49
CA ILE A 85 11.11 -4.53 -0.25
C ILE A 85 12.56 -4.96 -0.52
N ALA A 86 13.00 -6.09 0.04
CA ALA A 86 14.38 -6.57 -0.06
C ALA A 86 14.93 -6.53 -1.49
N GLY A 87 16.19 -6.08 -1.63
CA GLY A 87 16.85 -5.88 -2.93
C GLY A 87 16.59 -4.52 -3.58
N ASN A 88 15.72 -3.68 -3.01
CA ASN A 88 15.43 -2.33 -3.50
C ASN A 88 15.83 -1.26 -2.48
N VAL A 89 16.06 -0.03 -2.96
CA VAL A 89 16.17 1.14 -2.08
C VAL A 89 14.77 1.46 -1.56
N PRO A 90 14.55 1.51 -0.23
CA PRO A 90 13.21 1.76 0.31
C PRO A 90 12.76 3.20 0.00
N PRO A 91 11.44 3.42 -0.19
CA PRO A 91 10.90 4.77 -0.39
C PRO A 91 10.99 5.59 0.90
N THR A 92 10.70 6.89 0.79
CA THR A 92 10.35 7.66 1.99
C THR A 92 9.14 7.01 2.66
N ARG A 93 9.15 6.88 3.98
CA ARG A 93 8.06 6.22 4.71
C ARG A 93 7.67 6.97 5.97
N ALA A 94 6.37 7.14 6.17
CA ALA A 94 5.79 7.55 7.44
C ALA A 94 4.89 6.43 7.98
N THR A 95 4.94 6.19 9.29
CA THR A 95 4.06 5.24 9.97
C THR A 95 3.42 5.93 11.15
N VAL A 96 2.09 5.86 11.26
CA VAL A 96 1.31 6.42 12.35
C VAL A 96 0.29 5.41 12.86
N GLN A 97 -0.09 5.54 14.12
CA GLN A 97 -1.21 4.79 14.67
C GLN A 97 -2.54 5.46 14.28
N ALA A 98 -3.52 4.72 13.77
CA ALA A 98 -4.83 5.26 13.39
C ALA A 98 -5.96 4.22 13.51
N ASN A 99 -7.19 4.69 13.75
CA ASN A 99 -8.38 3.85 13.57
C ASN A 99 -8.70 3.75 12.06
N LEU A 100 -9.03 2.54 11.60
CA LEU A 100 -9.36 2.26 10.19
C LEU A 100 -10.89 2.12 10.00
N VAL A 101 -11.33 2.21 8.75
CA VAL A 101 -12.78 2.22 8.41
C VAL A 101 -13.45 0.90 8.77
N ASN A 102 -12.86 -0.24 8.41
CA ASN A 102 -13.27 -1.53 8.96
C ASN A 102 -12.55 -1.75 10.30
N PRO A 103 -13.28 -1.98 11.41
CA PRO A 103 -12.66 -2.21 12.72
C PRO A 103 -11.78 -3.47 12.78
N ASN A 104 -11.89 -4.41 11.84
CA ASN A 104 -11.05 -5.61 11.79
C ASN A 104 -9.74 -5.40 11.01
N TRP A 105 -9.63 -4.32 10.23
CA TRP A 105 -8.36 -3.99 9.58
C TRP A 105 -7.33 -3.54 10.63
N LEU A 106 -6.14 -4.10 10.54
CA LEU A 106 -5.00 -3.82 11.39
C LEU A 106 -4.00 -2.89 10.69
N ILE A 107 -4.04 -2.82 9.35
CA ILE A 107 -3.13 -2.02 8.56
C ILE A 107 -3.77 -1.53 7.25
N GLU A 108 -3.43 -0.29 6.87
CA GLU A 108 -3.69 0.29 5.56
C GLU A 108 -2.42 0.97 5.05
N ILE A 109 -2.09 0.81 3.77
CA ILE A 109 -0.90 1.42 3.16
C ILE A 109 -1.28 2.17 1.88
N VAL A 110 -0.85 3.44 1.79
CA VAL A 110 -0.96 4.26 0.59
C VAL A 110 0.43 4.45 -0.01
N VAL A 111 0.57 4.25 -1.31
CA VAL A 111 1.86 4.44 -2.00
C VAL A 111 1.74 5.31 -3.24
N THR A 112 2.86 5.93 -3.59
CA THR A 112 3.09 6.50 -4.92
C THR A 112 4.39 5.96 -5.50
N ALA A 113 4.45 5.81 -6.82
CA ALA A 113 5.62 5.32 -7.54
C ALA A 113 5.82 6.07 -8.85
N ALA A 114 7.05 6.07 -9.36
CA ALA A 114 7.32 6.49 -10.73
C ALA A 114 6.84 5.41 -11.72
N VAL A 115 6.45 5.83 -12.92
CA VAL A 115 6.11 4.97 -14.07
C VAL A 115 7.18 5.11 -15.13
#